data_AF-A0A9E2ZCR5-F1
#
_entry.id   AF-A0A9E2ZCR5-F1
#
_cell.length_a   1.000
_cell.length_b   1.000
_cell.length_c   1.000
_cell.angle_alpha   90.00
_cell.angle_beta   90.00
_cell.angle_gamma   90.00
#
_symmetry.space_group_name_H-M   'P 1'
#
loop_
_entity.id
_entity.type
_entity.pdbx_description
1 polymer ?
#
loop_
_entity_poly.entity_id
_entity_poly.type
_entity_poly.pdbx_seq_one_letter_code
_entity_poly.pdbx_strand_id
1 'polypeptide(L)' 'MPIPGSRKLERIQENLGAADVELTEEEFERIEAEQGNIEIHGDRTDEDIAKLHTLD' A
#
# COMPACT_ATOMS: atom_id res chain seq x y z
N MET A 1 11.28 1.04 -1.34
CA MET A 1 11.24 -0.43 -1.30
C MET A 1 10.08 -0.87 -0.41
N PRO A 2 9.07 -1.58 -0.94
CA PRO A 2 8.01 -2.16 -0.11
C PRO A 2 8.56 -3.30 0.77
N ILE A 3 8.00 -3.48 1.97
CA ILE A 3 8.38 -4.55 2.91
C ILE A 3 7.12 -5.37 3.23
N PRO A 4 6.67 -6.25 2.32
CA PRO A 4 5.45 -7.02 2.52
C PRO A 4 5.63 -8.05 3.64
N GLY A 5 4.70 -8.07 4.59
CA GLY A 5 4.68 -9.02 5.70
C GLY A 5 3.47 -9.96 5.63
N SER A 6 3.67 -11.25 5.88
CA SER A 6 2.60 -12.24 6.03
C SER A 6 3.03 -13.38 6.94
N ARG A 7 2.06 -14.00 7.63
CA ARG A 7 2.29 -15.23 8.41
C ARG A 7 2.12 -16.51 7.59
N LYS A 8 1.54 -16.40 6.39
CA LYS A 8 1.29 -17.55 5.51
C LYS A 8 2.40 -17.64 4.47
N LEU A 9 3.05 -18.79 4.39
CA LEU A 9 4.15 -19.03 3.45
C LEU A 9 3.73 -18.83 2.00
N GLU A 10 2.54 -19.34 1.62
CA GLU A 10 1.97 -19.18 0.26
C GLU A 10 1.88 -17.70 -0.16
N ARG A 11 1.59 -16.79 0.78
CA ARG A 11 1.47 -15.35 0.51
C ARG A 11 2.82 -14.66 0.41
N ILE A 12 3.81 -15.14 1.15
CA ILE A 12 5.18 -14.65 0.97
C ILE A 12 5.69 -15.03 -0.42
N GLN A 13 5.44 -16.27 -0.86
CA GLN A 13 5.83 -16.73 -2.20
C GLN A 13 5.15 -15.93 -3.30
N GLU A 14 3.83 -15.71 -3.19
CA GLU A 14 3.06 -14.86 -4.11
C GLU A 14 3.65 -13.43 -4.18
N ASN A 15 3.87 -12.78 -3.03
CA ASN A 15 4.40 -11.42 -2.98
C ASN A 15 5.81 -11.29 -3.57
N LEU A 16 6.66 -12.30 -3.38
CA LEU A 16 8.01 -12.31 -3.96
C LEU A 16 7.96 -12.45 -5.48
N GLY A 17 7.01 -13.25 -6.00
CA GLY A 17 6.80 -13.39 -7.45
C GLY A 17 6.33 -12.11 -8.15
N ALA A 18 5.90 -11.09 -7.40
CA ALA A 18 5.57 -9.78 -7.98
C ALA A 18 6.77 -9.10 -8.65
N ALA A 19 8.00 -9.47 -8.27
CA ALA A 19 9.22 -8.95 -8.92
C ALA A 19 9.38 -9.42 -10.37
N ASP A 20 8.74 -10.53 -10.75
CA ASP A 20 8.79 -11.10 -12.09
C ASP A 20 7.63 -10.61 -12.98
N VAL A 21 6.73 -9.77 -12.44
CA VAL A 21 5.59 -9.23 -13.16
C VAL A 21 5.99 -7.90 -13.82
N GLU A 22 5.89 -7.85 -15.15
CA GLU A 22 6.00 -6.62 -15.93
C GLU A 22 4.61 -6.08 -16.26
N LEU A 23 4.42 -4.77 -16.09
CA LEU A 23 3.22 -4.08 -16.52
C LEU A 23 3.49 -3.42 -17.86
N THR A 24 2.51 -3.49 -18.76
CA THR A 24 2.49 -2.64 -19.95
C THR A 24 2.22 -1.18 -19.56
N GLU A 25 2.57 -0.25 -20.45
CA GLU A 25 2.34 1.18 -20.23
C GLU A 25 0.85 1.50 -20.01
N GLU A 26 -0.04 0.89 -20.82
CA GLU A 26 -1.49 1.05 -20.68
C GLU A 26 -2.01 0.53 -19.33
N GLU A 27 -1.50 -0.61 -18.85
CA GLU A 27 -1.89 -1.16 -17.55
C GLU A 27 -1.43 -0.28 -16.40
N PHE A 28 -0.22 0.25 -16.47
CA PHE A 28 0.32 1.16 -15.48
C PHE A 28 -0.48 2.47 -15.42
N GLU A 29 -0.75 3.09 -16.57
CA GLU A 29 -1.56 4.31 -16.67
C GLU A 29 -2.96 4.12 -16.09
N ARG A 30 -3.59 2.96 -16.36
CA ARG A 30 -4.90 2.64 -15.81
C ARG A 30 -4.89 2.52 -14.29
N ILE A 31 -3.85 1.92 -13.71
CA ILE A 31 -3.71 1.81 -12.24
C ILE A 31 -3.55 3.19 -11.62
N GLU A 32 -2.70 4.05 -12.19
CA GLU A 32 -2.47 5.41 -11.68
C GLU A 32 -3.74 6.27 -11.77
N ALA A 33 -4.48 6.19 -12.88
CA ALA A 33 -5.73 6.92 -13.06
C ALA A 33 -6.77 6.55 -11.99
N GLU A 34 -6.92 5.25 -11.69
CA GLU A 34 -7.85 4.79 -10.67
C GLU A 34 -7.36 5.08 -9.24
N GLN A 35 -6.04 4.99 -9.00
CA GLN A 35 -5.45 5.33 -7.70
C GLN A 35 -5.72 6.79 -7.34
N GLY A 36 -5.64 7.71 -8.30
CA GLY A 36 -5.90 9.13 -8.10
C GLY A 36 -7.32 9.48 -7.66
N ASN A 37 -8.28 8.55 -7.82
CA ASN A 37 -9.67 8.73 -7.41
C ASN A 37 -9.92 8.35 -5.94
N ILE A 38 -8.94 7.75 -5.26
CA ILE A 38 -9.09 7.29 -3.88
C ILE A 38 -9.04 8.49 -2.92
N GLU A 39 -10.11 8.69 -2.16
CA GLU A 39 -10.14 9.68 -1.09
C GLU A 39 -9.13 9.30 0.01
N ILE A 40 -8.23 10.21 0.34
CA ILE A 40 -7.24 10.00 1.39
C ILE A 40 -7.85 10.38 2.74
N HIS A 41 -7.94 9.40 3.64
CA HIS A 41 -8.38 9.61 5.02
C HIS A 41 -7.18 9.62 5.97
N GLY A 42 -6.99 10.76 6.64
CA GLY A 42 -5.89 10.98 7.57
C GLY A 42 -4.60 11.43 6.88
N ASP A 43 -3.88 12.33 7.53
CA ASP A 43 -2.61 12.87 7.02
C ASP A 43 -1.42 12.53 7.93
N ARG A 44 -1.68 11.84 9.05
CA ARG A 44 -0.69 11.48 10.08
C ARG A 44 0.07 12.72 10.59
N THR A 45 -0.62 13.86 10.65
CA THR A 45 -0.11 15.06 11.31
C THR A 45 0.07 14.86 12.81
N ASP A 46 0.75 15.81 13.44
CA ASP A 46 0.94 15.86 14.89
C ASP A 46 -0.38 15.79 15.66
N GLU A 47 -1.48 16.30 15.10
CA GLU A 47 -2.82 16.21 15.70
C GLU A 47 -3.36 14.77 15.67
N ASP A 48 -3.22 14.08 14.53
CA ASP A 48 -3.62 12.67 14.37
C ASP A 48 -2.79 11.75 15.28
N ILE A 49 -1.48 12.02 15.42
CA ILE A 49 -0.59 11.27 16.30
C ILE A 49 -0.92 11.55 17.77
N ALA A 50 -1.23 12.81 18.13
CA ALA A 50 -1.58 13.18 19.50
C ALA A 50 -2.84 12.43 20.00
N LYS A 51 -3.84 12.20 19.13
CA LYS A 51 -5.05 11.43 19.46
C LYS A 51 -4.76 9.96 19.84
N LEU A 52 -3.68 9.37 19.33
CA LEU A 52 -3.27 8.00 19.67
C LEU A 52 -2.66 7.91 21.07
N HIS A 53 -2.02 8.98 21.54
CA HIS A 53 -1.40 9.05 22.87
C HIS A 53 -2.41 9.28 24.01
N THR A 54 -3.65 9.68 23.69
CA THR A 54 -4.71 9.95 24.68
C THR A 54 -5.65 8.76 24.93
N LEU A 55 -5.41 7.62 24.29
CA LEU A 55 -6.11 6.36 24.57
C LEU A 55 -5.38 5.63 25.71
N ASP A 56 -5.73 6.00 26.95
CA ASP A 56 -5.40 5.24 28.17
C ASP A 56 -6.32 4.02 28.34
#